data_AF-A0A6P6YFL2-F1
#
_entry.id   AF-A0A6P6YFL2-F1
#
_cell.length_a   1.000
_cell.length_b   1.000
_cell.length_c   1.000
_cell.angle_alpha   90.00
_cell.angle_beta   90.00
_cell.angle_gamma   90.00
#
_symmetry.space_group_name_H-M   'P 1'
#
loop_
_entity.id
_entity.type
_entity.pdbx_description
1 polymer ?
#
loop_
_entity_poly.entity_id
_entity_poly.type
_entity_poly.pdbx_seq_one_letter_code
_entity_poly.pdbx_strand_id
1 'polypeptide(L)'
;MKFKNFVVTLRDERNQLKEKVNNDNIVIEKLKSSLKNQANTSQLFHNFQQLQNEYDKSQDEIEQLKKRLKHSDNDLLKCLNEMNELKLKNNEQKEEIQSLKHQQTQQESQIDLQKESIKEYESRIIVYETKLLEKDQQIQDFQGKVNEINDLQKELQIKNDMIEQLSQQLSDQTERLKQNSNQIDEQNRMIEKYSKLEMENANIVEKITENKHIIQNNEKEMEKFRQNESELRETIERLEKSLNDLRLSGSEKINNLELENYELKNKLELSEMDLRNNREKFDEYKSKVAIALKENKSLNHGDYNRQLELLNLKLENFEQENQKLRNESEKSTDLVEKLKSEISAMTAKLSESNNQLKDVEKYRQNLQQSTSENDRLNQLLKQLQISFARERLQISDTNREQMEKLRLEYENKIKDLEEELSNHQQRINQTNQSSSSPPSDDSNSIINSNTSFEEIKDENLSIRSNVSSSLERNFLEEILTESTTKSPSSTVNDNGQIVNGQNFENLTQLLAESENNINLLTEQNRLLKEEIRRLNRSFDRIDIANNLEYLKNVLLKFLTIKRSDEKEQLINVLSTILKLTGEETAIFYEFLSENFNSSNNQNQNNNSSNKSLTSSWNLWQWS
;
A
#
# COMPACT_ATOMS: atom_id res chain seq x y z
N MET A 1 -149.34 184.12 7.69
CA MET A 1 -149.54 182.66 7.81
C MET A 1 -148.19 181.94 7.78
N LYS A 2 -147.50 181.79 8.93
CA LYS A 2 -146.21 181.07 9.05
C LYS A 2 -146.17 180.26 10.34
N PHE A 3 -146.61 179.00 10.31
CA PHE A 3 -146.29 178.00 11.37
C PHE A 3 -146.74 176.58 10.97
N LYS A 4 -147.98 176.45 10.48
CA LYS A 4 -148.71 175.16 10.40
C LYS A 4 -147.98 174.08 9.57
N ASN A 5 -147.37 174.44 8.44
CA ASN A 5 -146.67 173.47 7.58
C ASN A 5 -145.35 172.93 8.18
N PHE A 6 -144.70 173.66 9.09
CA PHE A 6 -143.43 173.23 9.69
C PHE A 6 -143.63 172.20 10.82
N VAL A 7 -144.79 172.25 11.49
CA VAL A 7 -145.17 171.29 12.54
C VAL A 7 -145.57 169.92 11.94
N VAL A 8 -145.98 169.88 10.66
CA VAL A 8 -146.29 168.63 9.96
C VAL A 8 -145.00 167.89 9.58
N THR A 9 -144.05 168.54 8.90
CA THR A 9 -142.79 167.90 8.50
C THR A 9 -142.01 167.33 9.68
N LEU A 10 -141.92 168.07 10.81
CA LEU A 10 -141.26 167.57 12.02
C LEU A 10 -141.98 166.38 12.68
N ARG A 11 -143.29 166.21 12.47
CA ARG A 11 -144.02 165.03 12.95
C ARG A 11 -143.72 163.81 12.08
N ASP A 12 -143.60 164.00 10.78
CA ASP A 12 -143.36 162.91 9.83
C ASP A 12 -141.91 162.41 9.90
N GLU A 13 -140.92 163.30 10.02
CA GLU A 13 -139.52 162.92 10.33
C GLU A 13 -139.41 162.11 11.64
N ARG A 14 -140.11 162.55 12.69
CA ARG A 14 -140.10 161.83 13.98
C ARG A 14 -140.71 160.44 13.88
N ASN A 15 -141.68 160.24 13.00
CA ASN A 15 -142.29 158.93 12.76
C ASN A 15 -141.35 158.02 11.96
N GLN A 16 -140.73 158.53 10.88
CA GLN A 16 -139.73 157.79 10.09
C GLN A 16 -138.53 157.35 10.92
N LEU A 17 -137.99 158.25 11.78
CA LEU A 17 -136.90 157.90 12.70
C LEU A 17 -137.31 156.81 13.70
N LYS A 18 -138.54 156.85 14.22
CA LYS A 18 -139.03 155.84 15.17
C LYS A 18 -139.22 154.47 14.51
N GLU A 19 -139.67 154.44 13.27
CA GLU A 19 -139.81 153.21 12.47
C GLU A 19 -138.43 152.60 12.14
N LYS A 20 -137.45 153.44 11.78
CA LYS A 20 -136.07 153.01 11.53
C LYS A 20 -135.43 152.36 12.77
N VAL A 21 -135.52 153.00 13.93
CA VAL A 21 -135.04 152.44 15.21
C VAL A 21 -135.72 151.11 15.57
N ASN A 22 -136.97 150.90 15.17
CA ASN A 22 -137.65 149.62 15.40
C ASN A 22 -137.09 148.49 14.51
N ASN A 23 -136.78 148.79 13.24
CA ASN A 23 -136.14 147.84 12.33
C ASN A 23 -134.71 147.50 12.77
N ASP A 24 -133.92 148.49 13.20
CA ASP A 24 -132.54 148.27 13.65
C ASP A 24 -132.50 147.32 14.88
N ASN A 25 -133.45 147.42 15.81
CA ASN A 25 -133.58 146.47 16.93
C ASN A 25 -133.89 145.04 16.49
N ILE A 26 -134.73 144.84 15.46
CA ILE A 26 -135.04 143.51 14.90
C ILE A 26 -133.80 142.89 14.25
N VAL A 27 -132.94 143.70 13.62
CA VAL A 27 -131.66 143.25 13.06
C VAL A 27 -130.69 142.84 14.19
N ILE A 28 -130.62 143.60 15.29
CA ILE A 28 -129.75 143.29 16.43
C ILE A 28 -130.11 141.97 17.11
N GLU A 29 -131.40 141.66 17.32
CA GLU A 29 -131.81 140.36 17.88
C GLU A 29 -131.56 139.19 16.91
N LYS A 30 -131.70 139.39 15.58
CA LYS A 30 -131.26 138.40 14.59
C LYS A 30 -129.75 138.16 14.61
N LEU A 31 -128.95 139.21 14.78
CA LEU A 31 -127.49 139.06 14.89
C LEU A 31 -127.07 138.37 16.20
N LYS A 32 -127.69 138.68 17.35
CA LYS A 32 -127.45 137.96 18.61
C LYS A 32 -127.80 136.47 18.52
N SER A 33 -128.94 136.13 17.92
CA SER A 33 -129.37 134.73 17.78
C SER A 33 -128.46 133.94 16.83
N SER A 34 -128.03 134.52 15.71
CA SER A 34 -126.96 133.94 14.88
C SER A 34 -125.64 133.76 15.65
N LEU A 35 -125.17 134.78 16.36
CA LEU A 35 -123.90 134.73 17.11
C LEU A 35 -123.93 133.63 18.19
N LYS A 36 -125.08 133.44 18.86
CA LYS A 36 -125.26 132.40 19.88
C LYS A 36 -125.29 130.99 19.26
N ASN A 37 -125.84 130.83 18.05
CA ASN A 37 -125.81 129.57 17.31
C ASN A 37 -124.43 129.27 16.70
N GLN A 38 -123.54 130.26 16.59
CA GLN A 38 -122.16 130.08 16.15
C GLN A 38 -121.21 129.66 17.28
N ALA A 39 -121.71 129.56 18.52
CA ALA A 39 -120.94 129.18 19.72
C ALA A 39 -120.67 127.67 19.86
N ASN A 40 -120.41 126.95 18.75
CA ASN A 40 -119.97 125.55 18.77
C ASN A 40 -118.49 125.39 19.18
N THR A 41 -117.95 126.32 19.97
CA THR A 41 -116.58 126.30 20.48
C THR A 41 -116.29 125.05 21.33
N SER A 42 -117.27 124.49 22.03
CA SER A 42 -117.12 123.21 22.73
C SER A 42 -116.87 122.02 21.79
N GLN A 43 -117.51 121.98 20.61
CA GLN A 43 -117.23 120.93 19.62
C GLN A 43 -115.85 121.11 18.99
N LEU A 44 -115.46 122.34 18.66
CA LEU A 44 -114.13 122.62 18.10
C LEU A 44 -113.01 122.31 19.11
N PHE A 45 -113.21 122.67 20.38
CA PHE A 45 -112.29 122.33 21.47
C PHE A 45 -112.21 120.81 21.71
N HIS A 46 -113.35 120.11 21.70
CA HIS A 46 -113.36 118.65 21.85
C HIS A 46 -112.68 117.95 20.68
N ASN A 47 -112.90 118.40 19.43
CA ASN A 47 -112.20 117.87 18.26
C ASN A 47 -110.69 118.14 18.32
N PHE A 48 -110.27 119.35 18.75
CA PHE A 48 -108.86 119.66 18.96
C PHE A 48 -108.24 118.76 20.05
N GLN A 49 -108.95 118.53 21.15
CA GLN A 49 -108.51 117.67 22.24
C GLN A 49 -108.47 116.18 21.82
N GLN A 50 -109.41 115.71 21.00
CA GLN A 50 -109.34 114.38 20.38
C GLN A 50 -108.12 114.27 19.47
N LEU A 51 -107.93 115.22 18.55
CA LEU A 51 -106.83 115.21 17.60
C LEU A 51 -105.46 115.32 18.28
N GLN A 52 -105.37 116.05 19.40
CA GLN A 52 -104.16 116.10 20.22
C GLN A 52 -103.95 114.78 20.98
N ASN A 53 -104.99 114.17 21.57
CA ASN A 53 -104.87 112.82 22.15
C ASN A 53 -104.47 111.76 21.10
N GLU A 54 -104.87 111.90 19.84
CA GLU A 54 -104.47 111.03 18.73
C GLU A 54 -103.04 111.32 18.27
N TYR A 55 -102.62 112.59 18.25
CA TYR A 55 -101.24 112.99 17.99
C TYR A 55 -100.28 112.45 19.07
N ASP A 56 -100.63 112.63 20.35
CA ASP A 56 -99.83 112.16 21.49
C ASP A 56 -99.73 110.63 21.49
N LYS A 57 -100.83 109.91 21.23
CA LYS A 57 -100.79 108.45 20.98
C LYS A 57 -99.91 108.05 19.80
N SER A 58 -100.02 108.76 18.67
CA SER A 58 -99.21 108.49 17.48
C SER A 58 -97.72 108.72 17.76
N GLN A 59 -97.41 109.73 18.57
CA GLN A 59 -96.05 110.05 19.01
C GLN A 59 -95.51 108.98 19.99
N ASP A 60 -96.33 108.51 20.93
CA ASP A 60 -96.02 107.37 21.81
C ASP A 60 -95.79 106.08 21.01
N GLU A 61 -96.62 105.78 20.02
CA GLU A 61 -96.45 104.65 19.10
C GLU A 61 -95.17 104.79 18.27
N ILE A 62 -94.89 105.97 17.73
CA ILE A 62 -93.63 106.28 17.04
C ILE A 62 -92.43 106.12 17.98
N GLU A 63 -92.51 106.51 19.26
CA GLU A 63 -91.41 106.33 20.20
C GLU A 63 -91.25 104.85 20.62
N GLN A 64 -92.35 104.11 20.79
CA GLN A 64 -92.31 102.65 20.98
C GLN A 64 -91.70 101.94 19.77
N LEU A 65 -92.06 102.31 18.55
CA LEU A 65 -91.48 101.77 17.32
C LEU A 65 -89.99 102.12 17.22
N LYS A 66 -89.57 103.35 17.54
CA LYS A 66 -88.15 103.73 17.63
C LYS A 66 -87.39 102.93 18.71
N LYS A 67 -88.01 102.62 19.85
CA LYS A 67 -87.43 101.77 20.91
C LYS A 67 -87.29 100.32 20.45
N ARG A 68 -88.31 99.75 19.80
CA ARG A 68 -88.28 98.39 19.21
C ARG A 68 -87.25 98.28 18.08
N LEU A 69 -87.18 99.28 17.20
CA LEU A 69 -86.18 99.33 16.12
C LEU A 69 -84.76 99.33 16.70
N LYS A 70 -84.45 100.24 17.62
CA LYS A 70 -83.13 100.27 18.31
C LYS A 70 -82.80 98.98 19.05
N HIS A 71 -83.78 98.30 19.63
CA HIS A 71 -83.57 96.99 20.24
C HIS A 71 -83.21 95.93 19.19
N SER A 72 -83.96 95.89 18.08
CA SER A 72 -83.70 94.98 16.96
C SER A 72 -82.36 95.28 16.26
N ASP A 73 -81.95 96.55 16.17
CA ASP A 73 -80.65 96.97 15.63
C ASP A 73 -79.51 96.47 16.54
N ASN A 74 -79.66 96.61 17.86
CA ASN A 74 -78.69 96.10 18.85
C ASN A 74 -78.61 94.57 18.82
N ASP A 75 -79.74 93.87 18.70
CA ASP A 75 -79.78 92.41 18.61
C ASP A 75 -79.17 91.92 17.29
N LEU A 76 -79.45 92.59 16.17
CA LEU A 76 -78.81 92.33 14.88
C LEU A 76 -77.29 92.53 14.96
N LEU A 77 -76.83 93.59 15.61
CA LEU A 77 -75.41 93.87 15.83
C LEU A 77 -74.75 92.80 16.72
N LYS A 78 -75.45 92.33 17.75
CA LYS A 78 -74.99 91.22 18.61
C LYS A 78 -74.87 89.92 17.82
N CYS A 79 -75.89 89.54 17.05
CA CYS A 79 -75.86 88.38 16.16
C CYS A 79 -74.77 88.48 15.09
N LEU A 80 -74.50 89.67 14.55
CA LEU A 80 -73.43 89.91 13.58
C LEU A 80 -72.04 89.78 14.22
N ASN A 81 -71.87 90.22 15.46
CA ASN A 81 -70.62 90.02 16.21
C ASN A 81 -70.41 88.53 16.54
N GLU A 82 -71.44 87.82 17.01
CA GLU A 82 -71.39 86.38 17.27
C GLU A 82 -71.11 85.58 15.99
N MET A 83 -71.69 85.96 14.85
CA MET A 83 -71.40 85.38 13.55
C MET A 83 -69.94 85.61 13.13
N ASN A 84 -69.37 86.78 13.41
CA ASN A 84 -67.96 87.07 13.12
C ASN A 84 -67.00 86.28 14.04
N GLU A 85 -67.32 86.14 15.33
CA GLU A 85 -66.56 85.27 16.24
C GLU A 85 -66.59 83.81 15.81
N LEU A 86 -67.76 83.28 15.45
CA LEU A 86 -67.91 81.91 14.96
C LEU A 86 -67.16 81.71 13.64
N LYS A 87 -67.13 82.72 12.77
CA LYS A 87 -66.34 82.71 11.53
C LYS A 87 -64.83 82.73 11.79
N LEU A 88 -64.36 83.46 12.81
CA LEU A 88 -62.96 83.45 13.25
C LEU A 88 -62.57 82.05 13.74
N LYS A 89 -63.32 81.50 14.69
CA LYS A 89 -63.13 80.15 15.27
C LYS A 89 -63.16 79.05 14.20
N ASN A 90 -64.03 79.17 13.21
CA ASN A 90 -64.13 78.24 12.07
C ASN A 90 -62.92 78.34 11.10
N ASN A 91 -62.25 79.49 11.02
CA ASN A 91 -60.99 79.63 10.29
C ASN A 91 -59.81 79.07 11.10
N GLU A 92 -59.71 79.40 12.39
CA GLU A 92 -58.71 78.86 13.32
C GLU A 92 -58.71 77.32 13.29
N GLN A 93 -59.90 76.70 13.40
CA GLN A 93 -60.08 75.24 13.30
C GLN A 93 -59.69 74.66 11.93
N LYS A 94 -59.83 75.41 10.83
CA LYS A 94 -59.37 74.95 9.50
C LYS A 94 -57.86 74.98 9.38
N GLU A 95 -57.21 76.00 9.95
CA GLU A 95 -55.75 76.10 9.98
C GLU A 95 -55.15 75.01 10.88
N GLU A 96 -55.77 74.72 12.02
CA GLU A 96 -55.45 73.57 12.87
C GLU A 96 -55.60 72.24 12.11
N ILE A 97 -56.73 72.00 11.44
CA ILE A 97 -56.96 70.78 10.64
C ILE A 97 -55.94 70.67 9.48
N GLN A 98 -55.55 71.77 8.84
CA GLN A 98 -54.51 71.75 7.80
C GLN A 98 -53.13 71.42 8.39
N SER A 99 -52.78 71.97 9.55
CA SER A 99 -51.54 71.67 10.26
C SER A 99 -51.47 70.20 10.68
N LEU A 100 -52.52 69.69 11.35
CA LEU A 100 -52.63 68.28 11.74
C LEU A 100 -52.57 67.33 10.54
N LYS A 101 -53.23 67.68 9.42
CA LYS A 101 -53.16 66.87 8.19
C LYS A 101 -51.76 66.87 7.58
N HIS A 102 -51.04 68.00 7.62
CA HIS A 102 -49.64 68.04 7.15
C HIS A 102 -48.74 67.18 8.05
N GLN A 103 -48.91 67.24 9.37
CA GLN A 103 -48.20 66.40 10.33
C GLN A 103 -48.51 64.90 10.13
N GLN A 104 -49.78 64.55 9.86
CA GLN A 104 -50.17 63.18 9.52
C GLN A 104 -49.41 62.66 8.28
N THR A 105 -49.39 63.43 7.18
CA THR A 105 -48.67 63.02 5.97
C THR A 105 -47.15 62.93 6.17
N GLN A 106 -46.56 63.77 7.03
CA GLN A 106 -45.16 63.61 7.45
C GLN A 106 -44.95 62.28 8.19
N GLN A 107 -45.79 61.96 9.17
CA GLN A 107 -45.72 60.70 9.93
C GLN A 107 -45.95 59.46 9.04
N GLU A 108 -46.89 59.52 8.11
CA GLU A 108 -47.11 58.46 7.11
C GLU A 108 -45.85 58.20 6.28
N SER A 109 -45.19 59.26 5.79
CA SER A 109 -43.92 59.10 5.04
C SER A 109 -42.77 58.57 5.90
N GLN A 110 -42.70 58.93 7.18
CA GLN A 110 -41.70 58.39 8.12
C GLN A 110 -41.94 56.90 8.41
N ILE A 111 -43.21 56.51 8.57
CA ILE A 111 -43.62 55.11 8.77
C ILE A 111 -43.27 54.27 7.54
N ASP A 112 -43.46 54.78 6.32
CA ASP A 112 -43.11 54.04 5.10
C ASP A 112 -41.60 53.89 4.90
N LEU A 113 -40.79 54.91 5.25
CA LEU A 113 -39.33 54.78 5.31
C LEU A 113 -38.88 53.74 6.34
N GLN A 114 -39.53 53.68 7.51
CA GLN A 114 -39.25 52.66 8.53
C GLN A 114 -39.62 51.25 8.06
N LYS A 115 -40.73 51.07 7.35
CA LYS A 115 -41.11 49.78 6.74
C LYS A 115 -40.06 49.29 5.75
N GLU A 116 -39.51 50.17 4.90
CA GLU A 116 -38.51 49.76 3.92
C GLU A 116 -37.20 49.35 4.60
N SER A 117 -36.76 50.11 5.61
CA SER A 117 -35.60 49.73 6.42
C SER A 117 -35.80 48.40 7.16
N ILE A 118 -37.01 48.10 7.65
CA ILE A 118 -37.34 46.79 8.24
C ILE A 118 -37.17 45.66 7.21
N LYS A 119 -37.68 45.81 5.97
CA LYS A 119 -37.48 44.81 4.90
C LYS A 119 -36.01 44.61 4.55
N GLU A 120 -35.19 45.67 4.56
CA GLU A 120 -33.75 45.55 4.33
C GLU A 120 -33.09 44.72 5.44
N TYR A 121 -33.47 44.94 6.71
CA TYR A 121 -32.98 44.13 7.83
C TYR A 121 -33.47 42.67 7.77
N GLU A 122 -34.75 42.43 7.45
CA GLU A 122 -35.30 41.08 7.24
C GLU A 122 -34.55 40.34 6.11
N SER A 123 -34.34 41.00 4.97
CA SER A 123 -33.57 40.45 3.85
C SER A 123 -32.12 40.14 4.24
N ARG A 124 -31.52 40.99 5.08
CA ARG A 124 -30.16 40.79 5.60
C ARG A 124 -30.08 39.63 6.59
N ILE A 125 -31.10 39.43 7.43
CA ILE A 125 -31.22 38.29 8.34
C ILE A 125 -31.28 36.98 7.52
N ILE A 126 -32.13 36.90 6.51
CA ILE A 126 -32.25 35.70 5.64
C ILE A 126 -30.89 35.36 4.97
N VAL A 127 -30.11 36.36 4.56
CA VAL A 127 -28.76 36.16 4.00
C VAL A 127 -27.77 35.66 5.06
N TYR A 128 -27.88 36.10 6.32
CA TYR A 128 -27.04 35.58 7.41
C TYR A 128 -27.46 34.18 7.86
N GLU A 129 -28.76 33.87 7.90
CA GLU A 129 -29.29 32.52 8.18
C GLU A 129 -28.83 31.51 7.12
N THR A 130 -28.92 31.88 5.83
CA THR A 130 -28.40 31.05 4.72
C THR A 130 -26.91 30.77 4.89
N LYS A 131 -26.10 31.78 5.20
CA LYS A 131 -24.66 31.64 5.44
C LYS A 131 -24.32 30.86 6.72
N LEU A 132 -25.20 30.86 7.71
CA LEU A 132 -25.05 30.04 8.91
C LEU A 132 -25.27 28.56 8.55
N LEU A 133 -26.31 28.24 7.79
CA LEU A 133 -26.57 26.88 7.29
C LEU A 133 -25.44 26.36 6.38
N GLU A 134 -24.88 27.20 5.51
CA GLU A 134 -23.68 26.87 4.72
C GLU A 134 -22.48 26.52 5.63
N LYS A 135 -22.34 27.18 6.78
CA LYS A 135 -21.25 26.94 7.75
C LYS A 135 -21.50 25.70 8.59
N ASP A 136 -22.74 25.45 9.01
CA ASP A 136 -23.12 24.23 9.71
C ASP A 136 -22.93 22.99 8.83
N GLN A 137 -23.25 23.07 7.53
CA GLN A 137 -22.94 22.00 6.57
C GLN A 137 -21.42 21.78 6.43
N GLN A 138 -20.62 22.85 6.31
CA GLN A 138 -19.16 22.73 6.28
C GLN A 138 -18.61 22.08 7.56
N ILE A 139 -19.15 22.42 8.73
CA ILE A 139 -18.79 21.79 10.01
C ILE A 139 -19.17 20.31 10.01
N GLN A 140 -20.34 19.93 9.49
CA GLN A 140 -20.76 18.54 9.36
C GLN A 140 -19.83 17.73 8.42
N ASP A 141 -19.45 18.33 7.28
CA ASP A 141 -18.51 17.71 6.33
C ASP A 141 -17.12 17.51 6.95
N PHE A 142 -16.64 18.48 7.74
CA PHE A 142 -15.39 18.35 8.51
C PHE A 142 -15.49 17.28 9.60
N GLN A 143 -16.63 17.17 10.32
CA GLN A 143 -16.85 16.08 11.28
C GLN A 143 -16.85 14.71 10.58
N GLY A 144 -17.40 14.61 9.37
CA GLY A 144 -17.30 13.41 8.52
C GLY A 144 -15.85 13.00 8.27
N LYS A 145 -15.01 13.94 7.81
CA LYS A 145 -13.57 13.72 7.57
C LYS A 145 -12.80 13.37 8.85
N VAL A 146 -13.13 13.99 9.98
CA VAL A 146 -12.52 13.65 11.28
C VAL A 146 -12.86 12.20 11.68
N ASN A 147 -14.07 11.71 11.41
CA ASN A 147 -14.42 10.31 11.66
C ASN A 147 -13.65 9.36 10.73
N GLU A 148 -13.53 9.68 9.44
CA GLU A 148 -12.72 8.92 8.47
C GLU A 148 -11.24 8.84 8.88
N ILE A 149 -10.64 9.97 9.31
CA ILE A 149 -9.27 10.02 9.85
C ILE A 149 -9.14 9.14 11.11
N ASN A 150 -10.11 9.18 12.03
CA ASN A 150 -10.11 8.33 13.22
C ASN A 150 -10.20 6.83 12.88
N ASP A 151 -10.93 6.44 11.84
CA ASP A 151 -11.02 5.04 11.41
C ASP A 151 -9.76 4.57 10.67
N LEU A 152 -9.18 5.44 9.81
CA LEU A 152 -7.85 5.20 9.22
C LEU A 152 -6.77 5.08 10.30
N GLN A 153 -6.83 5.89 11.37
CA GLN A 153 -5.89 5.80 12.49
C GLN A 153 -6.01 4.49 13.28
N LYS A 154 -7.23 3.94 13.43
CA LYS A 154 -7.43 2.59 14.01
C LYS A 154 -6.85 1.50 13.10
N GLU A 155 -7.06 1.60 11.79
CA GLU A 155 -6.51 0.63 10.83
C GLU A 155 -4.96 0.68 10.80
N LEU A 156 -4.38 1.88 10.90
CA LEU A 156 -2.94 2.10 10.99
C LEU A 156 -2.38 1.54 12.29
N GLN A 157 -3.07 1.71 13.44
CA GLN A 157 -2.68 1.07 14.70
C GLN A 157 -2.66 -0.46 14.59
N ILE A 158 -3.72 -1.07 14.03
CA ILE A 158 -3.80 -2.53 13.83
C ILE A 158 -2.65 -3.03 12.93
N LYS A 159 -2.28 -2.26 11.90
CA LYS A 159 -1.12 -2.56 11.03
C LYS A 159 0.21 -2.41 11.78
N ASN A 160 0.36 -1.42 12.65
CA ASN A 160 1.55 -1.27 13.50
C ASN A 160 1.70 -2.44 14.48
N ASP A 161 0.62 -2.81 15.18
CA ASP A 161 0.61 -3.96 16.11
C ASP A 161 1.00 -5.27 15.39
N MET A 162 0.53 -5.45 14.14
CA MET A 162 0.90 -6.57 13.28
C MET A 162 2.37 -6.51 12.83
N ILE A 163 2.90 -5.33 12.51
CA ILE A 163 4.32 -5.12 12.17
C ILE A 163 5.22 -5.41 13.38
N GLU A 164 4.81 -5.03 14.59
CA GLU A 164 5.53 -5.35 15.83
C GLU A 164 5.56 -6.86 16.10
N GLN A 165 4.42 -7.56 15.94
CA GLN A 165 4.35 -9.02 16.04
C GLN A 165 5.26 -9.72 15.01
N LEU A 166 5.26 -9.27 13.74
CA LEU A 166 6.13 -9.81 12.70
C LEU A 166 7.62 -9.52 12.98
N SER A 167 7.92 -8.35 13.54
CA SER A 167 9.29 -7.96 13.94
C SER A 167 9.81 -8.84 15.08
N GLN A 168 8.97 -9.14 16.07
CA GLN A 168 9.31 -10.10 17.13
C GLN A 168 9.52 -11.52 16.57
N GLN A 169 8.65 -11.98 15.67
CA GLN A 169 8.83 -13.29 15.01
C GLN A 169 10.13 -13.38 14.21
N LEU A 170 10.53 -12.30 13.53
CA LEU A 170 11.82 -12.23 12.83
C LEU A 170 13.01 -12.22 13.80
N SER A 171 12.87 -11.57 14.96
CA SER A 171 13.87 -11.60 16.04
C SER A 171 14.06 -13.03 16.57
N ASP A 172 12.97 -13.70 16.96
CA ASP A 172 12.94 -15.10 17.42
C ASP A 172 13.56 -16.06 16.38
N GLN A 173 13.23 -15.89 15.10
CA GLN A 173 13.82 -16.69 14.02
C GLN A 173 15.31 -16.41 13.85
N THR A 174 15.74 -15.15 13.97
CA THR A 174 17.16 -14.77 13.89
C THR A 174 17.97 -15.36 15.04
N GLU A 175 17.43 -15.39 16.25
CA GLU A 175 18.08 -16.05 17.38
C GLU A 175 18.15 -17.58 17.20
N ARG A 176 17.08 -18.22 16.71
CA ARG A 176 17.12 -19.66 16.37
C ARG A 176 18.15 -19.98 15.28
N LEU A 177 18.26 -19.13 14.25
CA LEU A 177 19.29 -19.29 13.21
C LEU A 177 20.71 -19.14 13.78
N LYS A 178 20.92 -18.20 14.73
CA LYS A 178 22.19 -18.04 15.44
C LYS A 178 22.52 -19.25 16.33
N GLN A 179 21.54 -19.82 17.02
CA GLN A 179 21.70 -21.06 17.78
C GLN A 179 22.06 -22.24 16.86
N ASN A 180 21.38 -22.39 15.72
CA ASN A 180 21.69 -23.41 14.72
C ASN A 180 23.10 -23.23 14.13
N SER A 181 23.53 -22.00 13.85
CA SER A 181 24.89 -21.71 13.38
C SER A 181 25.94 -22.16 14.39
N ASN A 182 25.75 -21.86 15.68
CA ASN A 182 26.66 -22.30 16.75
C ASN A 182 26.73 -23.84 16.83
N GLN A 183 25.60 -24.54 16.65
CA GLN A 183 25.57 -26.01 16.63
C GLN A 183 26.30 -26.58 15.40
N ILE A 184 26.18 -25.94 14.22
CA ILE A 184 26.92 -26.33 13.02
C ILE A 184 28.42 -26.13 13.22
N ASP A 185 28.85 -25.02 13.83
CA ASP A 185 30.26 -24.77 14.15
C ASP A 185 30.83 -25.80 15.15
N GLU A 186 30.03 -26.24 16.12
CA GLU A 186 30.40 -27.29 17.07
C GLU A 186 30.47 -28.68 16.41
N GLN A 187 29.55 -28.99 15.50
CA GLN A 187 29.61 -30.20 14.66
C GLN A 187 30.84 -30.18 13.73
N ASN A 188 31.17 -29.04 13.12
CA ASN A 188 32.36 -28.88 12.28
C ASN A 188 33.66 -29.13 13.07
N ARG A 189 33.76 -28.62 14.31
CA ARG A 189 34.90 -28.92 15.22
C ARG A 189 35.00 -30.40 15.56
N MET A 190 33.87 -31.10 15.69
CA MET A 190 33.86 -32.55 15.89
C MET A 190 34.30 -33.31 14.63
N ILE A 191 33.88 -32.87 13.43
CA ILE A 191 34.31 -33.43 12.14
C ILE A 191 35.83 -33.25 11.95
N GLU A 192 36.38 -32.08 12.25
CA GLU A 192 37.84 -31.87 12.26
C GLU A 192 38.57 -32.85 13.19
N LYS A 193 38.00 -33.12 14.37
CA LYS A 193 38.58 -34.06 15.35
C LYS A 193 38.52 -35.51 14.84
N TYR A 194 37.43 -35.91 14.19
CA TYR A 194 37.34 -37.21 13.53
C TYR A 194 38.33 -37.34 12.37
N SER A 195 38.50 -36.32 11.53
CA SER A 195 39.48 -36.33 10.44
C SER A 195 40.93 -36.46 10.93
N LYS A 196 41.27 -35.82 12.06
CA LYS A 196 42.59 -36.00 12.72
C LYS A 196 42.79 -37.44 13.22
N LEU A 197 41.76 -38.04 13.85
CA LEU A 197 41.79 -39.45 14.27
C LEU A 197 41.85 -40.43 13.07
N GLU A 198 41.24 -40.08 11.94
CA GLU A 198 41.29 -40.85 10.70
C GLU A 198 42.69 -40.84 10.08
N MET A 199 43.38 -39.69 10.08
CA MET A 199 44.80 -39.61 9.73
C MET A 199 45.70 -40.41 10.69
N GLU A 200 45.46 -40.34 12.00
CA GLU A 200 46.19 -41.15 12.98
C GLU A 200 45.99 -42.66 12.76
N ASN A 201 44.75 -43.08 12.48
CA ASN A 201 44.45 -44.47 12.12
C ASN A 201 45.12 -44.90 10.81
N ALA A 202 45.16 -44.05 9.79
CA ALA A 202 45.87 -44.34 8.54
C ALA A 202 47.38 -44.55 8.79
N ASN A 203 48.01 -43.67 9.57
CA ASN A 203 49.42 -43.80 9.97
C ASN A 203 49.69 -45.07 10.82
N ILE A 204 48.72 -45.51 11.62
CA ILE A 204 48.80 -46.77 12.38
C ILE A 204 48.68 -47.98 11.44
N VAL A 205 47.76 -47.94 10.46
CA VAL A 205 47.61 -49.00 9.44
C VAL A 205 48.87 -49.14 8.60
N GLU A 206 49.50 -48.04 8.18
CA GLU A 206 50.78 -48.06 7.46
C GLU A 206 51.90 -48.71 8.28
N LYS A 207 52.02 -48.36 9.57
CA LYS A 207 52.97 -49.03 10.48
C LYS A 207 52.65 -50.51 10.68
N ILE A 208 51.38 -50.92 10.63
CA ILE A 208 50.98 -52.32 10.71
C ILE A 208 51.35 -53.06 9.41
N THR A 209 51.21 -52.46 8.24
CA THR A 209 51.63 -53.09 6.97
C THR A 209 53.15 -53.20 6.86
N GLU A 210 53.90 -52.17 7.30
CA GLU A 210 55.37 -52.22 7.41
C GLU A 210 55.82 -53.34 8.35
N ASN A 211 55.31 -53.39 9.58
CA ASN A 211 55.65 -54.46 10.55
C ASN A 211 55.26 -55.86 10.02
N LYS A 212 54.13 -55.99 9.34
CA LYS A 212 53.73 -57.25 8.68
C LYS A 212 54.72 -57.66 7.58
N HIS A 213 55.27 -56.69 6.84
CA HIS A 213 56.26 -56.95 5.80
C HIS A 213 57.63 -57.35 6.38
N ILE A 214 58.00 -56.81 7.54
CA ILE A 214 59.17 -57.24 8.33
C ILE A 214 58.98 -58.67 8.85
N ILE A 215 57.82 -58.98 9.44
CA ILE A 215 57.48 -60.33 9.92
C ILE A 215 57.58 -61.34 8.76
N GLN A 216 57.00 -61.05 7.59
CA GLN A 216 57.09 -61.93 6.42
C GLN A 216 58.51 -62.13 5.87
N ASN A 217 59.43 -61.20 6.10
CA ASN A 217 60.84 -61.40 5.75
C ASN A 217 61.54 -62.27 6.80
N ASN A 218 61.30 -62.03 8.09
CA ASN A 218 61.82 -62.87 9.18
C ASN A 218 61.30 -64.32 9.08
N GLU A 219 60.04 -64.53 8.68
CA GLU A 219 59.48 -65.86 8.40
C GLU A 219 60.25 -66.59 7.28
N LYS A 220 60.57 -65.90 6.19
CA LYS A 220 61.39 -66.46 5.09
C LYS A 220 62.82 -66.77 5.53
N GLU A 221 63.41 -65.98 6.42
CA GLU A 221 64.74 -66.27 6.95
C GLU A 221 64.72 -67.45 7.92
N MET A 222 63.73 -67.53 8.81
CA MET A 222 63.49 -68.69 9.66
C MET A 222 63.30 -69.97 8.84
N GLU A 223 62.62 -69.91 7.70
CA GLU A 223 62.45 -71.08 6.83
C GLU A 223 63.76 -71.51 6.14
N LYS A 224 64.62 -70.57 5.72
CA LYS A 224 66.00 -70.89 5.30
C LYS A 224 66.79 -71.56 6.42
N PHE A 225 66.66 -71.07 7.66
CA PHE A 225 67.32 -71.69 8.81
C PHE A 225 66.80 -73.11 9.09
N ARG A 226 65.48 -73.37 8.97
CA ARG A 226 64.94 -74.74 9.03
C ARG A 226 65.49 -75.64 7.93
N GLN A 227 65.55 -75.15 6.69
CA GLN A 227 66.09 -75.92 5.57
C GLN A 227 67.56 -76.27 5.82
N ASN A 228 68.38 -75.29 6.20
CA ASN A 228 69.79 -75.51 6.57
C ASN A 228 69.93 -76.52 7.74
N GLU A 229 69.05 -76.46 8.74
CA GLU A 229 69.03 -77.43 9.85
C GLU A 229 68.68 -78.85 9.35
N SER A 230 67.74 -78.98 8.41
CA SER A 230 67.38 -80.27 7.78
C SER A 230 68.54 -80.83 6.95
N GLU A 231 69.20 -80.01 6.12
CA GLU A 231 70.37 -80.41 5.34
C GLU A 231 71.54 -80.83 6.25
N LEU A 232 71.76 -80.12 7.36
CA LEU A 232 72.73 -80.51 8.38
C LEU A 232 72.36 -81.85 9.04
N ARG A 233 71.09 -82.06 9.41
CA ARG A 233 70.60 -83.34 9.97
C ARG A 233 70.81 -84.50 8.99
N GLU A 234 70.51 -84.33 7.71
CA GLU A 234 70.77 -85.36 6.69
C GLU A 234 72.27 -85.65 6.50
N THR A 235 73.15 -84.64 6.60
CA THR A 235 74.60 -84.89 6.51
C THR A 235 75.12 -85.60 7.74
N ILE A 236 74.58 -85.32 8.93
CA ILE A 236 74.87 -86.08 10.16
C ILE A 236 74.43 -87.54 9.99
N GLU A 237 73.19 -87.81 9.58
CA GLU A 237 72.69 -89.18 9.37
C GLU A 237 73.52 -89.95 8.32
N ARG A 238 73.91 -89.30 7.22
CA ARG A 238 74.81 -89.87 6.20
C ARG A 238 76.20 -90.20 6.77
N LEU A 239 76.75 -89.35 7.63
CA LEU A 239 78.03 -89.57 8.29
C LEU A 239 77.94 -90.68 9.34
N GLU A 240 76.91 -90.71 10.17
CA GLU A 240 76.65 -91.76 11.17
C GLU A 240 76.48 -93.13 10.51
N LYS A 241 75.76 -93.20 9.39
CA LYS A 241 75.63 -94.42 8.59
C LYS A 241 76.98 -94.88 8.03
N SER A 242 77.73 -93.98 7.39
CA SER A 242 79.07 -94.27 6.85
C SER A 242 80.05 -94.74 7.94
N LEU A 243 79.97 -94.15 9.14
CA LEU A 243 80.78 -94.53 10.30
C LEU A 243 80.38 -95.92 10.82
N ASN A 244 79.09 -96.25 10.84
CA ASN A 244 78.62 -97.60 11.16
C ASN A 244 79.02 -98.64 10.10
N ASP A 245 78.93 -98.32 8.81
CA ASP A 245 79.38 -99.20 7.72
C ASP A 245 80.91 -99.46 7.80
N LEU A 246 81.70 -98.43 8.09
CA LEU A 246 83.14 -98.54 8.37
C LEU A 246 83.44 -99.36 9.65
N ARG A 247 82.61 -99.23 10.69
CA ARG A 247 82.73 -99.98 11.94
C ARG A 247 82.38 -101.46 11.75
N LEU A 248 81.37 -101.77 10.95
CA LEU A 248 81.00 -103.13 10.56
C LEU A 248 82.12 -103.76 9.73
N SER A 249 82.57 -103.11 8.66
CA SER A 249 83.69 -103.60 7.84
C SER A 249 85.00 -103.75 8.64
N GLY A 250 85.24 -102.84 9.59
CA GLY A 250 86.34 -102.95 10.56
C GLY A 250 86.20 -104.20 11.45
N SER A 251 85.01 -104.47 11.97
CA SER A 251 84.72 -105.66 12.78
C SER A 251 84.81 -106.95 11.97
N GLU A 252 84.31 -106.98 10.73
CA GLU A 252 84.47 -108.11 9.82
C GLU A 252 85.95 -108.38 9.52
N LYS A 253 86.73 -107.32 9.29
CA LYS A 253 88.18 -107.45 9.06
C LYS A 253 88.93 -107.92 10.31
N ILE A 254 88.51 -107.50 11.51
CA ILE A 254 89.03 -108.04 12.78
C ILE A 254 88.68 -109.52 12.90
N ASN A 255 87.40 -109.90 12.75
CA ASN A 255 86.96 -111.29 12.80
C ASN A 255 87.70 -112.19 11.79
N ASN A 256 87.93 -111.69 10.57
CA ASN A 256 88.69 -112.41 9.54
C ASN A 256 90.17 -112.56 9.91
N LEU A 257 90.79 -111.52 10.49
CA LEU A 257 92.18 -111.59 10.98
C LEU A 257 92.31 -112.46 12.25
N GLU A 258 91.27 -112.54 13.09
CA GLU A 258 91.20 -113.47 14.22
C GLU A 258 91.03 -114.91 13.76
N LEU A 259 90.19 -115.16 12.74
CA LEU A 259 90.04 -116.46 12.09
C LEU A 259 91.34 -116.87 11.38
N GLU A 260 92.00 -115.95 10.67
CA GLU A 260 93.31 -116.18 10.05
C GLU A 260 94.39 -116.43 11.11
N ASN A 261 94.39 -115.72 12.23
CA ASN A 261 95.30 -116.02 13.36
C ASN A 261 95.00 -117.39 13.98
N TYR A 262 93.73 -117.79 14.10
CA TYR A 262 93.34 -119.11 14.59
C TYR A 262 93.79 -120.21 13.61
N GLU A 263 93.59 -120.02 12.31
CA GLU A 263 94.12 -120.92 11.28
C GLU A 263 95.65 -120.97 11.27
N LEU A 264 96.33 -119.82 11.34
CA LEU A 264 97.80 -119.75 11.38
C LEU A 264 98.36 -120.36 12.66
N LYS A 265 97.65 -120.24 13.79
CA LYS A 265 98.02 -120.89 15.05
C LYS A 265 97.81 -122.41 14.98
N ASN A 266 96.71 -122.89 14.41
CA ASN A 266 96.50 -124.32 14.16
C ASN A 266 97.52 -124.88 13.16
N LYS A 267 97.85 -124.12 12.10
CA LYS A 267 98.91 -124.45 11.13
C LYS A 267 100.29 -124.40 11.77
N LEU A 268 100.53 -123.51 12.74
CA LEU A 268 101.77 -123.46 13.53
C LEU A 268 101.85 -124.64 14.49
N GLU A 269 100.79 -125.00 15.19
CA GLU A 269 100.75 -126.15 16.11
C GLU A 269 100.88 -127.48 15.35
N LEU A 270 100.24 -127.61 14.19
CA LEU A 270 100.49 -128.69 13.23
C LEU A 270 101.93 -128.67 12.72
N SER A 271 102.48 -127.51 12.36
CA SER A 271 103.87 -127.35 11.90
C SER A 271 104.89 -127.57 13.01
N GLU A 272 104.56 -127.35 14.28
CA GLU A 272 105.40 -127.64 15.45
C GLU A 272 105.35 -129.13 15.80
N MET A 273 104.18 -129.76 15.69
CA MET A 273 104.06 -131.22 15.78
C MET A 273 104.76 -131.91 14.59
N ASP A 274 104.68 -131.34 13.39
CA ASP A 274 105.44 -131.80 12.22
C ASP A 274 106.92 -131.42 12.29
N LEU A 275 107.34 -130.33 12.94
CA LEU A 275 108.76 -130.04 13.23
C LEU A 275 109.29 -130.86 14.40
N ARG A 276 108.42 -131.49 15.19
CA ARG A 276 108.79 -132.49 16.20
C ARG A 276 108.94 -133.87 15.57
N ASN A 277 107.92 -134.34 14.84
CA ASN A 277 108.00 -135.52 13.96
C ASN A 277 109.18 -135.40 12.98
N ASN A 278 109.38 -134.22 12.39
CA ASN A 278 110.50 -133.95 11.50
C ASN A 278 111.78 -133.61 12.24
N ARG A 279 111.83 -133.32 13.55
CA ARG A 279 113.10 -133.34 14.29
C ARG A 279 113.59 -134.77 14.43
N GLU A 280 112.70 -135.66 14.88
CA GLU A 280 112.96 -137.10 14.98
C GLU A 280 113.36 -137.68 13.60
N LYS A 281 112.61 -137.36 12.53
CA LYS A 281 112.97 -137.75 11.16
C LYS A 281 114.15 -136.98 10.57
N PHE A 282 114.52 -135.77 11.01
CA PHE A 282 115.66 -134.98 10.47
C PHE A 282 116.97 -135.32 11.16
N ASP A 283 116.96 -135.92 12.35
CA ASP A 283 118.14 -136.61 12.85
C ASP A 283 118.40 -137.91 12.05
N GLU A 284 117.36 -138.57 11.50
CA GLU A 284 117.56 -139.59 10.45
C GLU A 284 117.93 -138.98 9.06
N TYR A 285 117.25 -137.90 8.63
CA TYR A 285 117.40 -137.31 7.29
C TYR A 285 118.56 -136.32 7.14
N LYS A 286 119.26 -135.96 8.21
CA LYS A 286 120.58 -135.27 8.13
C LYS A 286 121.59 -136.05 7.29
N SER A 287 121.37 -137.36 7.14
CA SER A 287 122.12 -138.24 6.25
C SER A 287 121.82 -138.02 4.75
N LYS A 288 120.76 -137.28 4.36
CA LYS A 288 120.22 -137.25 2.98
C LYS A 288 119.68 -135.87 2.52
N VAL A 289 120.59 -135.02 1.98
CA VAL A 289 120.40 -134.13 0.79
C VAL A 289 119.08 -133.31 0.72
N ALA A 290 119.02 -132.00 1.05
CA ALA A 290 119.56 -130.81 0.35
C ALA A 290 118.86 -130.37 -0.98
N ILE A 291 118.59 -129.04 -1.10
CA ILE A 291 118.39 -128.20 -2.34
C ILE A 291 116.93 -127.94 -2.89
N ALA A 292 116.66 -126.66 -3.29
CA ALA A 292 115.64 -126.10 -4.23
C ALA A 292 114.13 -125.91 -3.84
N LEU A 293 113.27 -125.02 -4.42
CA LEU A 293 113.36 -123.75 -5.24
C LEU A 293 111.99 -122.98 -5.43
N LYS A 294 111.98 -121.62 -5.43
CA LYS A 294 111.29 -120.56 -6.27
C LYS A 294 109.78 -120.53 -6.79
N GLU A 295 109.18 -119.30 -6.78
CA GLU A 295 108.50 -118.49 -7.88
C GLU A 295 106.94 -118.25 -8.15
N ASN A 296 106.60 -117.01 -8.64
CA ASN A 296 105.45 -116.51 -9.52
C ASN A 296 103.97 -116.33 -8.98
N LYS A 297 102.89 -115.87 -9.68
CA LYS A 297 102.38 -114.70 -10.57
C LYS A 297 100.82 -114.87 -10.76
N SER A 298 99.86 -114.05 -11.31
CA SER A 298 99.55 -112.66 -11.85
C SER A 298 97.95 -112.52 -11.98
N LEU A 299 97.13 -111.70 -12.71
CA LEU A 299 97.12 -110.66 -13.79
C LEU A 299 95.65 -110.06 -14.04
N ASN A 300 95.45 -108.97 -14.84
CA ASN A 300 94.29 -108.58 -15.74
C ASN A 300 93.15 -107.52 -15.42
N HIS A 301 92.21 -107.26 -16.38
CA HIS A 301 91.58 -105.93 -16.69
C HIS A 301 90.22 -105.94 -17.50
N GLY A 302 89.40 -104.85 -17.46
CA GLY A 302 88.48 -104.41 -18.56
C GLY A 302 86.99 -104.06 -18.24
N ASP A 303 86.42 -103.00 -18.86
CA ASP A 303 84.97 -102.79 -19.19
C ASP A 303 84.74 -101.54 -20.10
N TYR A 304 83.63 -101.45 -20.85
CA TYR A 304 83.29 -100.30 -21.72
C TYR A 304 81.78 -100.01 -21.94
N ASN A 305 80.86 -100.87 -21.51
CA ASN A 305 79.47 -100.84 -22.01
C ASN A 305 78.54 -99.79 -21.36
N ARG A 306 79.03 -99.05 -20.36
CA ARG A 306 78.21 -98.26 -19.41
C ARG A 306 77.96 -96.80 -19.81
N GLN A 307 78.56 -96.31 -20.90
CA GLN A 307 78.51 -94.89 -21.28
C GLN A 307 77.32 -94.51 -22.18
N LEU A 308 76.72 -95.46 -22.90
CA LEU A 308 75.69 -95.16 -23.91
C LEU A 308 74.32 -94.82 -23.26
N GLU A 309 73.98 -95.52 -22.18
CA GLU A 309 72.69 -95.42 -21.48
C GLU A 309 72.52 -94.08 -20.75
N LEU A 310 73.62 -93.53 -20.21
CA LEU A 310 73.68 -92.22 -19.56
C LEU A 310 73.39 -91.04 -20.50
N LEU A 311 73.52 -91.23 -21.82
CA LEU A 311 73.35 -90.15 -22.79
C LEU A 311 71.87 -89.95 -23.18
N ASN A 312 71.11 -91.04 -23.31
CA ASN A 312 69.67 -90.99 -23.61
C ASN A 312 68.87 -90.38 -22.45
N LEU A 313 69.17 -90.78 -21.21
CA LEU A 313 68.59 -90.19 -19.99
C LEU A 313 68.83 -88.68 -19.88
N LYS A 314 69.86 -88.14 -20.54
CA LYS A 314 70.16 -86.72 -20.54
C LYS A 314 69.38 -85.94 -21.61
N LEU A 315 69.03 -86.57 -22.73
CA LEU A 315 68.17 -86.00 -23.77
C LEU A 315 66.72 -85.83 -23.27
N GLU A 316 66.14 -86.87 -22.67
CA GLU A 316 64.75 -86.86 -22.18
C GLU A 316 64.51 -85.77 -21.12
N ASN A 317 65.48 -85.53 -20.23
CA ASN A 317 65.43 -84.43 -19.25
C ASN A 317 65.36 -83.04 -19.92
N PHE A 318 66.14 -82.80 -20.98
CA PHE A 318 66.13 -81.51 -21.69
C PHE A 318 64.83 -81.28 -22.48
N GLU A 319 64.16 -82.33 -22.96
CA GLU A 319 62.85 -82.18 -23.60
C GLU A 319 61.76 -81.75 -22.59
N GLN A 320 61.75 -82.35 -21.40
CA GLN A 320 60.83 -81.96 -20.32
C GLN A 320 61.09 -80.52 -19.81
N GLU A 321 62.35 -80.08 -19.76
CA GLU A 321 62.72 -78.72 -19.40
C GLU A 321 62.22 -77.69 -20.44
N ASN A 322 62.43 -77.97 -21.73
CA ASN A 322 61.92 -77.14 -22.83
C ASN A 322 60.38 -77.04 -22.82
N GLN A 323 59.67 -78.10 -22.44
CA GLN A 323 58.21 -78.08 -22.34
C GLN A 323 57.71 -77.19 -21.18
N LYS A 324 58.42 -77.15 -20.03
CA LYS A 324 58.10 -76.24 -18.92
C LYS A 324 58.30 -74.78 -19.33
N LEU A 325 59.43 -74.45 -19.96
CA LEU A 325 59.74 -73.08 -20.40
C LEU A 325 58.72 -72.55 -21.43
N ARG A 326 58.20 -73.41 -22.31
CA ARG A 326 57.10 -73.03 -23.23
C ARG A 326 55.82 -72.64 -22.47
N ASN A 327 55.41 -73.45 -21.49
CA ASN A 327 54.22 -73.20 -20.69
C ASN A 327 54.34 -71.94 -19.82
N GLU A 328 55.56 -71.53 -19.43
CA GLU A 328 55.83 -70.28 -18.72
C GLU A 328 55.83 -69.05 -19.65
N SER A 329 56.35 -69.22 -20.87
CA SER A 329 56.25 -68.22 -21.94
C SER A 329 54.79 -67.92 -22.30
N GLU A 330 53.96 -68.96 -22.45
CA GLU A 330 52.53 -68.85 -22.79
C GLU A 330 51.73 -68.10 -21.70
N LYS A 331 51.93 -68.45 -20.42
CA LYS A 331 51.37 -67.70 -19.28
C LYS A 331 51.84 -66.24 -19.22
N SER A 332 53.05 -65.97 -19.67
CA SER A 332 53.60 -64.61 -19.73
C SER A 332 52.95 -63.79 -20.85
N THR A 333 52.66 -64.41 -22.02
CA THR A 333 51.89 -63.76 -23.09
C THR A 333 50.44 -63.46 -22.69
N ASP A 334 49.76 -64.38 -22.01
CA ASP A 334 48.42 -64.17 -21.43
C ASP A 334 48.37 -62.95 -20.51
N LEU A 335 49.38 -62.78 -19.66
CA LEU A 335 49.47 -61.66 -18.73
C LEU A 335 49.69 -60.33 -19.47
N VAL A 336 50.56 -60.33 -20.49
CA VAL A 336 50.81 -59.16 -21.35
C VAL A 336 49.57 -58.77 -22.14
N GLU A 337 48.75 -59.72 -22.61
CA GLU A 337 47.51 -59.41 -23.32
C GLU A 337 46.43 -58.84 -22.40
N LYS A 338 46.30 -59.37 -21.17
CA LYS A 338 45.43 -58.79 -20.12
C LYS A 338 45.84 -57.36 -19.76
N LEU A 339 47.13 -57.10 -19.56
CA LEU A 339 47.64 -55.74 -19.29
C LEU A 339 47.40 -54.79 -20.46
N LYS A 340 47.51 -55.25 -21.72
CA LYS A 340 47.17 -54.44 -22.91
C LYS A 340 45.68 -54.08 -22.96
N SER A 341 44.77 -55.01 -22.60
CA SER A 341 43.34 -54.73 -22.59
C SER A 341 42.95 -53.76 -21.47
N GLU A 342 43.61 -53.84 -20.31
CA GLU A 342 43.45 -52.88 -19.21
C GLU A 342 43.98 -51.48 -19.56
N ILE A 343 45.17 -51.38 -20.17
CA ILE A 343 45.72 -50.12 -20.69
C ILE A 343 44.78 -49.48 -21.73
N SER A 344 44.19 -50.29 -22.61
CA SER A 344 43.18 -49.83 -23.58
C SER A 344 41.94 -49.25 -22.87
N ALA A 345 41.38 -49.97 -21.89
CA ALA A 345 40.22 -49.52 -21.13
C ALA A 345 40.50 -48.24 -20.31
N MET A 346 41.69 -48.11 -19.72
CA MET A 346 42.12 -46.91 -19.01
C MET A 346 42.35 -45.72 -19.94
N THR A 347 42.88 -45.96 -21.15
CA THR A 347 43.03 -44.92 -22.19
C THR A 347 41.67 -44.41 -22.68
N ALA A 348 40.69 -45.30 -22.83
CA ALA A 348 39.32 -44.92 -23.17
C ALA A 348 38.67 -44.04 -22.08
N LYS A 349 38.79 -44.42 -20.80
CA LYS A 349 38.30 -43.61 -19.66
C LYS A 349 38.99 -42.24 -19.56
N LEU A 350 40.29 -42.16 -19.83
CA LEU A 350 41.03 -40.90 -19.91
C LEU A 350 40.52 -40.00 -21.05
N SER A 351 40.22 -40.58 -22.22
CA SER A 351 39.61 -39.86 -23.34
C SER A 351 38.24 -39.27 -22.98
N GLU A 352 37.38 -40.09 -22.34
CA GLU A 352 36.05 -39.68 -21.90
C GLU A 352 36.10 -38.54 -20.86
N SER A 353 36.90 -38.71 -19.80
CA SER A 353 37.11 -37.69 -18.77
C SER A 353 37.67 -36.37 -19.34
N ASN A 354 38.61 -36.44 -20.29
CA ASN A 354 39.17 -35.26 -20.96
C ASN A 354 38.15 -34.56 -21.88
N ASN A 355 37.13 -35.26 -22.40
CA ASN A 355 36.03 -34.62 -23.12
C ASN A 355 35.03 -33.95 -22.16
N GLN A 356 34.71 -34.59 -21.03
CA GLN A 356 33.91 -33.97 -19.96
C GLN A 356 34.58 -32.67 -19.44
N LEU A 357 35.91 -32.68 -19.29
CA LEU A 357 36.69 -31.50 -18.89
C LEU A 357 36.52 -30.33 -19.86
N LYS A 358 36.54 -30.57 -21.18
CA LYS A 358 36.32 -29.53 -22.20
C LYS A 358 34.92 -28.94 -22.14
N ASP A 359 33.90 -29.74 -21.83
CA ASP A 359 32.53 -29.23 -21.70
C ASP A 359 32.36 -28.41 -20.42
N VAL A 360 32.96 -28.81 -19.30
CA VAL A 360 33.09 -27.97 -18.09
C VAL A 360 33.80 -26.65 -18.40
N GLU A 361 34.85 -26.68 -19.24
CA GLU A 361 35.60 -25.48 -19.63
C GLU A 361 34.77 -24.53 -20.52
N LYS A 362 33.92 -25.06 -21.42
CA LYS A 362 32.91 -24.27 -22.16
C LYS A 362 31.90 -23.63 -21.19
N TYR A 363 31.36 -24.39 -20.24
CA TYR A 363 30.44 -23.84 -19.24
C TYR A 363 31.09 -22.72 -18.41
N ARG A 364 32.38 -22.85 -18.07
CA ARG A 364 33.15 -21.79 -17.40
C ARG A 364 33.30 -20.55 -18.28
N GLN A 365 33.56 -20.70 -19.58
CA GLN A 365 33.65 -19.57 -20.51
C GLN A 365 32.30 -18.85 -20.67
N ASN A 366 31.19 -19.59 -20.79
CA ASN A 366 29.85 -19.02 -20.87
C ASN A 366 29.50 -18.25 -19.58
N LEU A 367 29.79 -18.82 -18.41
CA LEU A 367 29.59 -18.16 -17.12
C LEU A 367 30.42 -16.86 -17.01
N GLN A 368 31.67 -16.90 -17.47
CA GLN A 368 32.56 -15.72 -17.48
C GLN A 368 32.04 -14.60 -18.40
N GLN A 369 31.44 -14.96 -19.55
CA GLN A 369 30.75 -13.99 -20.41
C GLN A 369 29.54 -13.38 -19.68
N SER A 370 28.66 -14.20 -19.12
CA SER A 370 27.48 -13.71 -18.37
C SER A 370 27.86 -12.83 -17.17
N THR A 371 28.95 -13.11 -16.45
CA THR A 371 29.44 -12.22 -15.39
C THR A 371 29.92 -10.88 -15.92
N SER A 372 30.67 -10.85 -17.03
CA SER A 372 31.18 -9.58 -17.58
C SER A 372 30.08 -8.71 -18.25
N GLU A 373 29.03 -9.34 -18.77
CA GLU A 373 27.82 -8.63 -19.20
C GLU A 373 27.02 -8.07 -18.02
N ASN A 374 26.89 -8.83 -16.92
CA ASN A 374 26.25 -8.35 -15.69
C ASN A 374 27.03 -7.19 -15.05
N ASP A 375 28.37 -7.26 -15.00
CA ASP A 375 29.21 -6.15 -14.56
C ASP A 375 29.00 -4.88 -15.42
N ARG A 376 28.88 -5.04 -16.74
CA ARG A 376 28.58 -3.94 -17.67
C ARG A 376 27.19 -3.34 -17.45
N LEU A 377 26.18 -4.17 -17.18
CA LEU A 377 24.82 -3.71 -16.83
C LEU A 377 24.81 -2.96 -15.50
N ASN A 378 25.55 -3.44 -14.49
CA ASN A 378 25.70 -2.75 -13.20
C ASN A 378 26.43 -1.40 -13.34
N GLN A 379 27.43 -1.31 -14.21
CA GLN A 379 28.08 -0.02 -14.54
C GLN A 379 27.09 0.95 -15.22
N LEU A 380 26.26 0.47 -16.15
CA LEU A 380 25.25 1.29 -16.83
C LEU A 380 24.17 1.77 -15.85
N LEU A 381 23.68 0.88 -14.97
CA LEU A 381 22.72 1.22 -13.91
C LEU A 381 23.29 2.31 -12.97
N LYS A 382 24.57 2.19 -12.59
CA LYS A 382 25.25 3.19 -11.76
C LYS A 382 25.42 4.53 -12.47
N GLN A 383 25.67 4.54 -13.78
CA GLN A 383 25.66 5.79 -14.58
C GLN A 383 24.26 6.42 -14.62
N LEU A 384 23.22 5.62 -14.79
CA LEU A 384 21.83 6.08 -14.83
C LEU A 384 21.35 6.64 -13.48
N GLN A 385 21.77 6.04 -12.36
CA GLN A 385 21.57 6.59 -11.02
C GLN A 385 22.27 7.95 -10.85
N ILE A 386 23.48 8.12 -11.40
CA ILE A 386 24.20 9.40 -11.37
C ILE A 386 23.51 10.46 -12.24
N SER A 387 22.94 10.12 -13.41
CA SER A 387 22.18 11.08 -14.20
C SER A 387 20.88 11.50 -13.51
N PHE A 388 20.11 10.57 -12.96
CA PHE A 388 18.89 10.92 -12.19
C PHE A 388 19.20 11.73 -10.93
N ALA A 389 20.34 11.49 -10.26
CA ALA A 389 20.77 12.31 -9.13
C ALA A 389 21.08 13.76 -9.54
N ARG A 390 21.71 13.97 -10.71
CA ARG A 390 21.98 15.30 -11.28
C ARG A 390 20.69 16.00 -11.72
N GLU A 391 19.80 15.27 -12.40
CA GLU A 391 18.51 15.80 -12.87
C GLU A 391 17.63 16.23 -11.68
N ARG A 392 17.55 15.41 -10.62
CA ARG A 392 16.88 15.80 -9.37
C ARG A 392 17.48 17.04 -8.73
N LEU A 393 18.81 17.18 -8.73
CA LEU A 393 19.48 18.37 -8.20
C LEU A 393 19.15 19.61 -9.05
N GLN A 394 19.20 19.49 -10.38
CA GLN A 394 18.87 20.57 -11.30
C GLN A 394 17.41 21.03 -11.15
N ILE A 395 16.45 20.11 -11.02
CA ILE A 395 15.04 20.42 -10.74
C ILE A 395 14.90 21.11 -9.38
N SER A 396 15.64 20.64 -8.36
CA SER A 396 15.65 21.25 -7.02
C SER A 396 16.17 22.70 -7.06
N ASP A 397 17.23 22.98 -7.83
CA ASP A 397 17.76 24.33 -7.98
C ASP A 397 16.84 25.24 -8.81
N THR A 398 16.22 24.75 -9.90
CA THR A 398 15.24 25.56 -10.64
C THR A 398 14.01 25.89 -9.82
N ASN A 399 13.54 24.96 -8.98
CA ASN A 399 12.42 25.20 -8.07
C ASN A 399 12.82 26.18 -6.96
N ARG A 400 14.04 26.08 -6.43
CA ARG A 400 14.59 27.05 -5.47
C ARG A 400 14.66 28.47 -6.08
N GLU A 401 15.15 28.60 -7.30
CA GLU A 401 15.15 29.89 -8.02
C GLU A 401 13.75 30.45 -8.27
N GLN A 402 12.76 29.61 -8.59
CA GLN A 402 11.37 30.06 -8.76
C GLN A 402 10.77 30.56 -7.44
N MET A 403 10.99 29.83 -6.34
CA MET A 403 10.57 30.26 -5.00
C MET A 403 11.29 31.53 -4.55
N GLU A 404 12.57 31.70 -4.91
CA GLU A 404 13.36 32.90 -4.58
C GLU A 404 12.88 34.13 -5.38
N LYS A 405 12.52 33.96 -6.67
CA LYS A 405 11.89 35.00 -7.49
C LYS A 405 10.51 35.40 -6.95
N LEU A 406 9.65 34.43 -6.64
CA LEU A 406 8.31 34.67 -6.10
C LEU A 406 8.36 35.32 -4.71
N ARG A 407 9.33 34.92 -3.86
CA ARG A 407 9.62 35.60 -2.59
C ARG A 407 10.02 37.06 -2.81
N LEU A 408 10.87 37.36 -3.80
CA LEU A 408 11.24 38.74 -4.14
C LEU A 408 10.04 39.57 -4.63
N GLU A 409 9.15 38.97 -5.42
CA GLU A 409 7.93 39.62 -5.92
C GLU A 409 6.99 40.00 -4.77
N TYR A 410 6.73 39.07 -3.83
CA TYR A 410 5.98 39.39 -2.62
C TYR A 410 6.70 40.40 -1.71
N GLU A 411 8.02 40.32 -1.56
CA GLU A 411 8.79 41.28 -0.74
C GLU A 411 8.74 42.70 -1.32
N ASN A 412 8.72 42.84 -2.65
CA ASN A 412 8.52 44.13 -3.32
C ASN A 412 7.06 44.61 -3.16
N LYS A 413 6.08 43.74 -3.37
CA LYS A 413 4.66 44.10 -3.24
C LYS A 413 4.26 44.47 -1.81
N ILE A 414 4.95 43.94 -0.80
CA ILE A 414 4.82 44.40 0.59
C ILE A 414 5.35 45.84 0.73
N LYS A 415 6.52 46.16 0.17
CA LYS A 415 7.08 47.53 0.21
C LYS A 415 6.20 48.54 -0.53
N ASP A 416 5.62 48.14 -1.68
CA ASP A 416 4.66 48.97 -2.42
C ASP A 416 3.44 49.32 -1.55
N LEU A 417 2.89 48.33 -0.84
CA LEU A 417 1.76 48.51 0.08
C LEU A 417 2.13 49.31 1.35
N GLU A 418 3.35 49.14 1.86
CA GLU A 418 3.89 49.97 2.95
C GLU A 418 4.05 51.44 2.54
N GLU A 419 4.47 51.70 1.29
CA GLU A 419 4.52 53.06 0.73
C GLU A 419 3.13 53.64 0.47
N GLU A 420 2.16 52.86 -0.03
CA GLU A 420 0.77 53.30 -0.17
C GLU A 420 0.11 53.64 1.19
N LEU A 421 0.37 52.82 2.22
CA LEU A 421 -0.08 53.06 3.60
C LEU A 421 0.57 54.33 4.19
N SER A 422 1.89 54.50 4.02
CA SER A 422 2.61 55.70 4.45
C SER A 422 2.03 56.97 3.80
N ASN A 423 1.76 56.93 2.49
CA ASN A 423 1.13 58.01 1.74
C ASN A 423 -0.32 58.29 2.22
N HIS A 424 -1.12 57.26 2.52
CA HIS A 424 -2.45 57.43 3.11
C HIS A 424 -2.38 58.06 4.51
N GLN A 425 -1.43 57.64 5.34
CA GLN A 425 -1.30 58.15 6.70
C GLN A 425 -0.79 59.61 6.72
N GLN A 426 0.03 60.02 5.75
CA GLN A 426 0.34 61.44 5.52
C GLN A 426 -0.91 62.23 5.10
N ARG A 427 -1.75 61.71 4.20
CA ARG A 427 -3.01 62.38 3.80
C ARG A 427 -3.94 62.59 5.00
N ILE A 428 -4.15 61.56 5.83
CA ILE A 428 -4.96 61.66 7.05
C ILE A 428 -4.44 62.75 7.99
N ASN A 429 -3.12 62.81 8.21
CA ASN A 429 -2.49 63.83 9.06
C ASN A 429 -2.61 65.25 8.49
N GLN A 430 -2.64 65.42 7.16
CA GLN A 430 -2.92 66.71 6.52
C GLN A 430 -4.39 67.12 6.63
N THR A 431 -5.32 66.16 6.54
CA THR A 431 -6.77 66.42 6.71
C THR A 431 -7.13 66.85 8.14
N ASN A 432 -6.40 66.35 9.14
CA ASN A 432 -6.68 66.61 10.56
C ASN A 432 -6.21 67.99 11.09
N GLN A 433 -5.65 68.87 10.25
CA GLN A 433 -5.22 70.23 10.67
C GLN A 433 -6.21 71.35 10.34
N SER A 434 -7.36 71.05 9.71
CA SER A 434 -8.22 72.07 9.08
C SER A 434 -9.70 72.04 9.49
N SER A 435 -10.04 71.50 10.67
CA SER A 435 -11.33 71.74 11.32
C SER A 435 -11.20 71.85 12.84
N SER A 436 -12.11 72.58 13.49
CA SER A 436 -12.10 72.80 14.94
C SER A 436 -13.49 73.07 15.51
N SER A 437 -13.64 72.78 16.82
CA SER A 437 -14.82 72.98 17.68
C SER A 437 -15.88 71.84 17.70
N PRO A 438 -16.58 71.62 18.84
CA PRO A 438 -17.14 70.32 19.23
C PRO A 438 -18.62 70.42 19.70
N PRO A 439 -19.14 69.59 20.63
CA PRO A 439 -19.66 68.24 20.37
C PRO A 439 -21.14 68.08 20.79
N SER A 440 -21.74 66.93 20.48
CA SER A 440 -22.99 66.46 21.10
C SER A 440 -23.03 64.93 21.15
N ASP A 441 -23.48 64.36 22.26
CA ASP A 441 -23.64 62.92 22.46
C ASP A 441 -24.71 62.31 21.52
N ASP A 442 -24.53 61.04 21.13
CA ASP A 442 -25.33 59.95 21.74
C ASP A 442 -24.64 58.58 21.58
N SER A 443 -25.13 57.55 22.29
CA SER A 443 -24.44 56.27 22.49
C SER A 443 -25.06 55.09 21.73
N ASN A 444 -24.24 54.21 21.11
CA ASN A 444 -24.27 52.73 21.26
C ASN A 444 -23.49 51.95 20.16
N SER A 445 -22.40 51.26 20.55
CA SER A 445 -21.97 49.89 20.16
C SER A 445 -20.54 49.68 20.70
N ILE A 446 -20.16 48.68 21.50
CA ILE A 446 -20.49 47.24 21.60
C ILE A 446 -19.87 46.40 20.48
N ILE A 447 -18.73 45.77 20.81
CA ILE A 447 -18.08 44.62 20.14
C ILE A 447 -17.51 44.97 18.74
N ASN A 448 -16.23 44.75 18.42
CA ASN A 448 -15.50 43.50 18.64
C ASN A 448 -13.98 43.69 18.88
N SER A 449 -13.37 42.79 19.66
CA SER A 449 -11.92 42.68 19.85
C SER A 449 -11.53 41.27 20.29
N ASN A 450 -11.09 40.44 19.34
CA ASN A 450 -10.29 39.21 19.47
C ASN A 450 -9.76 38.89 18.04
N THR A 451 -8.55 38.45 17.72
CA THR A 451 -7.44 37.75 18.43
C THR A 451 -7.62 36.25 18.70
N SER A 452 -7.69 35.47 17.62
CA SER A 452 -7.14 34.10 17.47
C SER A 452 -6.69 33.99 16.00
N PHE A 453 -5.56 33.43 15.59
CA PHE A 453 -4.74 32.29 16.06
C PHE A 453 -5.34 30.92 15.71
N GLU A 454 -5.10 30.53 14.45
CA GLU A 454 -4.96 29.16 13.91
C GLU A 454 -3.81 29.29 12.89
N GLU A 455 -2.62 28.74 13.13
CA GLU A 455 -2.24 27.32 13.04
C GLU A 455 -2.30 26.75 11.61
N ILE A 456 -1.52 27.34 10.69
CA ILE A 456 -1.15 26.69 9.43
C ILE A 456 -0.18 25.54 9.76
N LYS A 457 -0.69 24.31 9.74
CA LYS A 457 0.13 23.08 9.69
C LYS A 457 0.35 22.68 8.23
N ASP A 458 1.53 22.13 7.96
CA ASP A 458 1.89 21.61 6.64
C ASP A 458 1.09 20.36 6.27
N GLU A 459 0.52 20.33 5.07
CA GLU A 459 0.39 19.07 4.31
C GLU A 459 1.06 19.20 2.94
N ASN A 460 1.97 18.28 2.66
CA ASN A 460 2.67 18.21 1.38
C ASN A 460 1.76 17.56 0.34
N LEU A 461 1.33 18.31 -0.68
CA LEU A 461 0.76 17.71 -1.88
C LEU A 461 1.85 16.98 -2.67
N SER A 462 1.94 15.67 -2.42
CA SER A 462 2.65 14.75 -3.30
C SER A 462 1.99 14.68 -4.68
N ILE A 463 2.78 14.36 -5.71
CA ILE A 463 2.38 14.41 -7.11
C ILE A 463 1.68 13.11 -7.56
N ARG A 464 0.59 13.26 -8.34
CA ARG A 464 -0.33 12.23 -8.92
C ARG A 464 -1.35 11.67 -7.90
N SER A 465 -2.61 11.47 -8.27
CA SER A 465 -3.14 11.06 -9.59
C SER A 465 -4.43 11.77 -10.04
N ASN A 466 -4.78 11.57 -11.32
CA ASN A 466 -5.92 12.19 -12.00
C ASN A 466 -7.28 11.74 -11.44
N VAL A 467 -8.15 12.69 -11.05
CA VAL A 467 -9.62 12.60 -11.23
C VAL A 467 -10.16 14.01 -11.50
N SER A 468 -10.92 14.20 -12.58
CA SER A 468 -11.64 15.45 -12.86
C SER A 468 -13.09 15.35 -12.37
N SER A 469 -13.59 16.36 -11.65
CA SER A 469 -14.97 16.89 -11.74
C SER A 469 -15.32 17.82 -10.56
N SER A 470 -15.78 19.05 -10.86
CA SER A 470 -16.68 19.87 -10.02
C SER A 470 -16.84 21.31 -10.54
N LEU A 471 -15.76 21.93 -11.02
CA LEU A 471 -15.68 23.37 -11.31
C LEU A 471 -16.41 23.86 -12.59
N GLU A 472 -16.90 22.96 -13.44
CA GLU A 472 -17.42 23.32 -14.78
C GLU A 472 -18.92 23.67 -14.81
N ARG A 473 -19.66 23.53 -13.69
CA ARG A 473 -21.13 23.66 -13.71
C ARG A 473 -21.67 25.07 -13.90
N ASN A 474 -20.96 26.12 -13.45
CA ASN A 474 -21.55 27.46 -13.37
C ASN A 474 -21.25 28.33 -14.62
N PHE A 475 -20.10 28.13 -15.27
CA PHE A 475 -19.65 28.98 -16.39
C PHE A 475 -20.52 28.84 -17.66
N LEU A 476 -21.16 27.67 -17.83
CA LEU A 476 -22.03 27.36 -18.97
C LEU A 476 -23.44 27.92 -18.79
N GLU A 477 -23.91 28.04 -17.55
CA GLU A 477 -25.22 28.62 -17.21
C GLU A 477 -25.19 30.15 -17.32
N GLU A 478 -24.10 30.78 -16.85
CA GLU A 478 -23.87 32.24 -16.93
C GLU A 478 -23.97 32.75 -18.40
N ILE A 479 -23.24 32.13 -19.34
CA ILE A 479 -23.26 32.52 -20.77
C ILE A 479 -24.62 32.25 -21.44
N LEU A 480 -25.34 31.20 -21.04
CA LEU A 480 -26.67 30.91 -21.59
C LEU A 480 -27.73 31.91 -21.13
N THR A 481 -27.67 32.39 -19.87
CA THR A 481 -28.68 33.33 -19.34
C THR A 481 -28.70 34.67 -20.07
N GLU A 482 -27.56 35.17 -20.55
CA GLU A 482 -27.46 36.46 -21.25
C GLU A 482 -28.22 36.49 -22.59
N SER A 483 -28.57 35.32 -23.15
CA SER A 483 -29.25 35.19 -24.44
C SER A 483 -30.79 35.31 -24.40
N THR A 484 -31.42 35.47 -23.23
CA THR A 484 -32.87 35.18 -23.06
C THR A 484 -33.78 36.34 -22.61
N THR A 485 -33.41 37.62 -22.80
CA THR A 485 -34.41 38.72 -22.68
C THR A 485 -34.42 39.74 -23.82
N LYS A 486 -35.65 40.06 -24.26
CA LYS A 486 -36.11 41.19 -25.11
C LYS A 486 -35.99 41.01 -26.64
N SER A 487 -36.98 41.61 -27.31
CA SER A 487 -37.29 41.52 -28.74
C SER A 487 -36.50 42.54 -29.58
N PRO A 488 -36.47 42.44 -30.93
CA PRO A 488 -35.40 43.04 -31.72
C PRO A 488 -35.57 44.54 -32.02
N SER A 489 -34.47 45.28 -31.90
CA SER A 489 -34.28 46.59 -32.54
C SER A 489 -33.01 46.57 -33.38
N SER A 490 -33.14 46.70 -34.69
CA SER A 490 -32.01 46.68 -35.62
C SER A 490 -31.23 47.99 -35.61
N THR A 491 -29.98 47.97 -35.13
CA THR A 491 -28.98 48.99 -35.43
C THR A 491 -27.80 48.36 -36.16
N VAL A 492 -27.78 48.51 -37.48
CA VAL A 492 -26.57 48.29 -38.28
C VAL A 492 -25.55 49.36 -37.88
N ASN A 493 -24.39 48.94 -37.35
CA ASN A 493 -23.23 49.81 -37.21
C ASN A 493 -22.16 49.35 -38.20
N ASP A 494 -21.55 50.34 -38.85
CA ASP A 494 -20.70 50.16 -40.03
C ASP A 494 -19.24 49.89 -39.60
N ASN A 495 -18.92 48.61 -39.34
CA ASN A 495 -17.57 48.03 -39.38
C ASN A 495 -17.65 46.50 -39.19
N GLY A 496 -17.31 45.72 -40.23
CA GLY A 496 -17.54 44.28 -40.26
C GLY A 496 -16.53 43.43 -39.49
N GLN A 497 -16.76 43.21 -38.19
CA GLN A 497 -16.11 42.12 -37.43
C GLN A 497 -17.15 41.21 -36.76
N ILE A 498 -17.05 39.90 -37.04
CA ILE A 498 -18.03 38.89 -36.62
C ILE A 498 -17.62 38.32 -35.25
N VAL A 499 -17.79 39.12 -34.19
CA VAL A 499 -17.41 38.75 -32.81
C VAL A 499 -18.07 37.44 -32.37
N ASN A 500 -19.32 37.18 -32.78
CA ASN A 500 -20.04 35.96 -32.45
C ASN A 500 -19.48 34.70 -33.14
N GLY A 501 -18.70 34.85 -34.23
CA GLY A 501 -18.12 33.74 -34.98
C GLY A 501 -16.98 33.07 -34.22
N GLN A 502 -16.05 33.88 -33.69
CA GLN A 502 -14.89 33.39 -32.94
C GLN A 502 -15.30 32.68 -31.65
N ASN A 503 -16.34 33.16 -30.97
CA ASN A 503 -16.90 32.48 -29.80
C ASN A 503 -17.53 31.12 -30.15
N PHE A 504 -18.15 30.99 -31.33
CA PHE A 504 -18.70 29.72 -31.82
C PHE A 504 -17.60 28.74 -32.26
N GLU A 505 -16.53 29.22 -32.90
CA GLU A 505 -15.35 28.42 -33.23
C GLU A 505 -14.64 27.92 -31.96
N ASN A 506 -14.41 28.80 -30.97
CA ASN A 506 -13.84 28.44 -29.67
C ASN A 506 -14.71 27.40 -28.94
N LEU A 507 -16.04 27.56 -28.93
CA LEU A 507 -16.95 26.59 -28.30
C LEU A 507 -16.95 25.24 -29.04
N THR A 508 -16.88 25.26 -30.38
CA THR A 508 -16.78 24.05 -31.20
C THR A 508 -15.45 23.32 -30.97
N GLN A 509 -14.35 24.07 -30.84
CA GLN A 509 -13.03 23.51 -30.53
C GLN A 509 -12.99 22.92 -29.11
N LEU A 510 -13.55 23.62 -28.11
CA LEU A 510 -13.65 23.12 -26.74
C LEU A 510 -14.54 21.86 -26.66
N LEU A 511 -15.63 21.81 -27.42
CA LEU A 511 -16.48 20.62 -27.53
C LEU A 511 -15.69 19.45 -28.13
N ALA A 512 -14.98 19.66 -29.25
CA ALA A 512 -14.16 18.63 -29.88
C ALA A 512 -12.98 18.17 -28.98
N GLU A 513 -12.40 19.07 -28.18
CA GLU A 513 -11.40 18.70 -27.18
C GLU A 513 -12.02 17.87 -26.05
N SER A 514 -13.23 18.23 -25.58
CA SER A 514 -13.97 17.45 -24.59
C SER A 514 -14.35 16.05 -25.11
N GLU A 515 -14.81 15.92 -26.35
CA GLU A 515 -15.11 14.63 -26.99
C GLU A 515 -13.84 13.76 -27.12
N ASN A 516 -12.71 14.34 -27.55
CA ASN A 516 -11.44 13.62 -27.61
C ASN A 516 -10.96 13.18 -26.22
N ASN A 517 -11.14 14.00 -25.19
CA ASN A 517 -10.77 13.64 -23.82
C ASN A 517 -11.69 12.54 -23.24
N ILE A 518 -13.00 12.60 -23.52
CA ILE A 518 -13.97 11.54 -23.18
C ILE A 518 -13.60 10.23 -23.90
N ASN A 519 -13.22 10.27 -25.17
CA ASN A 519 -12.77 9.10 -25.93
C ASN A 519 -11.49 8.50 -25.32
N LEU A 520 -10.49 9.34 -25.00
CA LEU A 520 -9.25 8.92 -24.34
C LEU A 520 -9.50 8.29 -22.96
N LEU A 521 -10.33 8.91 -22.12
CA LEU A 521 -10.72 8.39 -20.81
C LEU A 521 -11.51 7.08 -20.92
N THR A 522 -12.30 6.92 -21.98
CA THR A 522 -13.04 5.69 -22.29
C THR A 522 -12.10 4.56 -22.71
N GLU A 523 -11.09 4.84 -23.54
CA GLU A 523 -10.07 3.86 -23.91
C GLU A 523 -9.17 3.49 -22.73
N GLN A 524 -8.74 4.46 -21.91
CA GLN A 524 -8.01 4.19 -20.66
C GLN A 524 -8.85 3.30 -19.72
N ASN A 525 -10.14 3.58 -19.57
CA ASN A 525 -11.06 2.70 -18.83
C ASN A 525 -11.16 1.30 -19.42
N ARG A 526 -11.14 1.16 -20.75
CA ARG A 526 -11.14 -0.13 -21.44
C ARG A 526 -9.87 -0.91 -21.14
N LEU A 527 -8.71 -0.28 -21.27
CA LEU A 527 -7.39 -0.87 -21.00
C LEU A 527 -7.22 -1.25 -19.52
N LEU A 528 -7.65 -0.41 -18.57
CA LEU A 528 -7.61 -0.73 -17.14
C LEU A 528 -8.50 -1.93 -16.80
N LYS A 529 -9.69 -2.04 -17.40
CA LYS A 529 -10.57 -3.21 -17.22
C LYS A 529 -10.02 -4.47 -17.87
N GLU A 530 -9.30 -4.34 -18.99
CA GLU A 530 -8.55 -5.43 -19.63
C GLU A 530 -7.38 -5.90 -18.75
N GLU A 531 -6.64 -4.96 -18.15
CA GLU A 531 -5.52 -5.23 -17.26
C GLU A 531 -5.96 -5.90 -15.95
N ILE A 532 -7.02 -5.41 -15.30
CA ILE A 532 -7.58 -6.06 -14.10
C ILE A 532 -8.01 -7.50 -14.41
N ARG A 533 -8.63 -7.75 -15.58
CA ARG A 533 -8.95 -9.12 -16.03
C ARG A 533 -7.70 -9.96 -16.30
N ARG A 534 -6.60 -9.37 -16.77
CA ARG A 534 -5.31 -10.04 -16.97
C ARG A 534 -4.64 -10.40 -15.65
N LEU A 535 -4.61 -9.45 -14.70
CA LEU A 535 -4.04 -9.62 -13.37
C LEU A 535 -4.81 -10.67 -12.56
N ASN A 536 -6.14 -10.63 -12.55
CA ASN A 536 -6.95 -11.64 -11.87
C ASN A 536 -6.67 -13.05 -12.44
N ARG A 537 -6.67 -13.21 -13.78
CA ARG A 537 -6.27 -14.47 -14.44
C ARG A 537 -4.84 -14.90 -14.17
N SER A 538 -3.95 -13.97 -13.81
CA SER A 538 -2.58 -14.28 -13.40
C SER A 538 -2.52 -14.70 -11.93
N PHE A 539 -3.32 -14.09 -11.07
CA PHE A 539 -3.48 -14.46 -9.67
C PHE A 539 -4.10 -15.85 -9.54
N ASP A 540 -5.19 -16.13 -10.26
CA ASP A 540 -5.82 -17.46 -10.37
C ASP A 540 -4.78 -18.54 -10.74
N ARG A 541 -3.87 -18.23 -11.69
CA ARG A 541 -2.80 -19.14 -12.11
C ARG A 541 -1.71 -19.32 -11.05
N ILE A 542 -1.38 -18.29 -10.29
CA ILE A 542 -0.40 -18.37 -9.20
C ILE A 542 -0.98 -19.20 -8.06
N ASP A 543 -2.24 -18.99 -7.69
CA ASP A 543 -2.93 -19.82 -6.69
C ASP A 543 -3.06 -21.27 -7.14
N ILE A 544 -3.41 -21.53 -8.41
CA ILE A 544 -3.41 -22.89 -8.97
C ILE A 544 -1.99 -23.50 -8.95
N ALA A 545 -0.94 -22.75 -9.27
CA ALA A 545 0.43 -23.23 -9.22
C ALA A 545 0.90 -23.55 -7.79
N ASN A 546 0.60 -22.68 -6.83
CA ASN A 546 0.88 -22.87 -5.41
C ASN A 546 0.14 -24.11 -4.86
N ASN A 547 -1.14 -24.27 -5.22
CA ASN A 547 -1.93 -25.45 -4.87
C ASN A 547 -1.42 -26.73 -5.53
N LEU A 548 -0.90 -26.67 -6.77
CA LEU A 548 -0.25 -27.81 -7.44
C LEU A 548 1.10 -28.16 -6.80
N GLU A 549 1.88 -27.20 -6.33
CA GLU A 549 3.11 -27.48 -5.59
C GLU A 549 2.82 -28.04 -4.19
N TYR A 550 1.81 -27.53 -3.50
CA TYR A 550 1.32 -28.11 -2.25
C TYR A 550 0.83 -29.55 -2.47
N LEU A 551 0.01 -29.80 -3.50
CA LEU A 551 -0.44 -31.12 -3.91
C LEU A 551 0.72 -32.07 -4.22
N LYS A 552 1.72 -31.63 -4.99
CA LYS A 552 2.94 -32.38 -5.29
C LYS A 552 3.67 -32.79 -4.01
N ASN A 553 3.78 -31.89 -3.04
CA ASN A 553 4.42 -32.18 -1.75
C ASN A 553 3.58 -33.12 -0.86
N VAL A 554 2.25 -33.04 -0.92
CA VAL A 554 1.31 -33.96 -0.25
C VAL A 554 1.38 -35.37 -0.88
N LEU A 555 1.36 -35.47 -2.21
CA LEU A 555 1.52 -36.73 -2.95
C LEU A 555 2.89 -37.37 -2.69
N LEU A 556 3.97 -36.58 -2.69
CA LEU A 556 5.32 -37.08 -2.39
C LEU A 556 5.41 -37.65 -0.97
N LYS A 557 4.77 -37.01 0.02
CA LYS A 557 4.63 -37.57 1.38
C LYS A 557 3.81 -38.86 1.38
N PHE A 558 2.65 -38.88 0.72
CA PHE A 558 1.78 -40.06 0.64
C PHE A 558 2.48 -41.28 0.01
N LEU A 559 3.36 -41.07 -0.96
CA LEU A 559 4.18 -42.11 -1.59
C LEU A 559 5.38 -42.56 -0.74
N THR A 560 6.04 -41.64 -0.02
CA THR A 560 7.28 -41.96 0.73
C THR A 560 7.06 -42.45 2.17
N ILE A 561 5.97 -42.06 2.81
CA ILE A 561 5.62 -42.52 4.17
C ILE A 561 5.24 -44.01 4.15
N LYS A 562 5.60 -44.73 5.23
CA LYS A 562 5.33 -46.18 5.39
C LYS A 562 4.27 -46.53 6.46
N ARG A 563 3.80 -45.56 7.24
CA ARG A 563 2.72 -45.73 8.24
C ARG A 563 1.35 -45.50 7.61
N SER A 564 0.32 -46.23 8.06
CA SER A 564 -1.06 -46.08 7.56
C SER A 564 -1.72 -44.81 8.10
N ASP A 565 -1.57 -44.56 9.39
CA ASP A 565 -2.26 -43.53 10.16
C ASP A 565 -1.98 -42.12 9.59
N GLU A 566 -0.73 -41.89 9.20
CA GLU A 566 -0.26 -40.66 8.53
C GLU A 566 -0.81 -40.56 7.08
N LYS A 567 -1.04 -41.69 6.40
CA LYS A 567 -1.66 -41.73 5.06
C LYS A 567 -3.16 -41.48 5.09
N GLU A 568 -3.88 -41.95 6.09
CA GLU A 568 -5.31 -41.69 6.26
C GLU A 568 -5.58 -40.19 6.48
N GLN A 569 -4.70 -39.51 7.24
CA GLN A 569 -4.72 -38.05 7.36
C GLN A 569 -4.40 -37.37 6.00
N LEU A 570 -3.43 -37.89 5.25
CA LEU A 570 -3.12 -37.39 3.90
C LEU A 570 -4.25 -37.64 2.88
N ILE A 571 -5.08 -38.68 3.01
CA ILE A 571 -6.26 -38.88 2.15
C ILE A 571 -7.28 -37.77 2.37
N ASN A 572 -7.55 -37.38 3.62
CA ASN A 572 -8.47 -36.26 3.92
C ASN A 572 -7.94 -34.93 3.36
N VAL A 573 -6.62 -34.72 3.41
CA VAL A 573 -5.96 -33.56 2.78
C VAL A 573 -6.05 -33.63 1.23
N LEU A 574 -5.77 -34.78 0.62
CA LEU A 574 -5.90 -35.00 -0.83
C LEU A 574 -7.33 -34.79 -1.31
N SER A 575 -8.33 -35.32 -0.60
CA SER A 575 -9.76 -35.12 -0.87
C SER A 575 -10.11 -33.63 -0.87
N THR A 576 -9.58 -32.86 0.09
CA THR A 576 -9.82 -31.42 0.20
C THR A 576 -9.18 -30.63 -0.94
N ILE A 577 -7.95 -30.97 -1.34
CA ILE A 577 -7.21 -30.27 -2.43
C ILE A 577 -7.78 -30.61 -3.81
N LEU A 578 -7.99 -31.90 -4.10
CA LEU A 578 -8.44 -32.39 -5.41
C LEU A 578 -9.96 -32.36 -5.59
N LYS A 579 -10.72 -32.12 -4.50
CA LYS A 579 -12.19 -32.23 -4.45
C LYS A 579 -12.69 -33.63 -4.87
N LEU A 580 -11.98 -34.67 -4.43
CA LEU A 580 -12.31 -36.06 -4.71
C LEU A 580 -13.74 -36.40 -4.26
N THR A 581 -14.47 -37.11 -5.12
CA THR A 581 -15.78 -37.66 -4.80
C THR A 581 -15.72 -38.76 -3.73
N GLY A 582 -16.87 -39.12 -3.16
CA GLY A 582 -16.95 -40.20 -2.16
C GLY A 582 -16.49 -41.56 -2.69
N GLU A 583 -16.64 -41.81 -3.99
CA GLU A 583 -16.20 -43.05 -4.64
C GLU A 583 -14.68 -43.07 -4.83
N GLU A 584 -14.09 -41.96 -5.28
CA GLU A 584 -12.63 -41.83 -5.40
C GLU A 584 -11.92 -41.90 -4.04
N THR A 585 -12.47 -41.29 -2.99
CA THR A 585 -11.89 -41.40 -1.64
C THR A 585 -11.99 -42.82 -1.08
N ALA A 586 -13.07 -43.56 -1.38
CA ALA A 586 -13.18 -44.97 -1.01
C ALA A 586 -12.07 -45.83 -1.64
N ILE A 587 -11.74 -45.61 -2.93
CA ILE A 587 -10.63 -46.31 -3.62
C ILE A 587 -9.29 -46.06 -2.91
N PHE A 588 -9.02 -44.85 -2.43
CA PHE A 588 -7.80 -44.55 -1.67
C PHE A 588 -7.75 -45.28 -0.32
N TYR A 589 -8.87 -45.41 0.39
CA TYR A 589 -8.95 -46.19 1.64
C TYR A 589 -8.84 -47.71 1.38
N GLU A 590 -9.47 -48.21 0.32
CA GLU A 590 -9.36 -49.61 -0.11
C GLU A 590 -7.91 -49.98 -0.43
N PHE A 591 -7.19 -49.13 -1.16
CA PHE A 591 -5.77 -49.31 -1.48
C PHE A 591 -4.86 -49.31 -0.23
N LEU A 592 -5.19 -48.57 0.85
CA LEU A 592 -4.48 -48.72 2.12
C LEU A 592 -4.74 -50.10 2.75
N SER A 593 -5.97 -50.60 2.70
CA SER A 593 -6.36 -51.89 3.30
C SER A 593 -5.69 -53.10 2.63
N GLU A 594 -5.55 -53.10 1.30
CA GLU A 594 -4.86 -54.17 0.55
C GLU A 594 -3.36 -54.24 0.89
N ASN A 595 -2.71 -53.08 1.03
CA ASN A 595 -1.31 -53.00 1.43
C ASN A 595 -1.09 -53.48 2.88
N PHE A 596 -2.06 -53.24 3.76
CA PHE A 596 -2.04 -53.74 5.14
C PHE A 596 -2.11 -55.28 5.20
N ASN A 597 -3.04 -55.89 4.45
CA ASN A 597 -3.18 -57.34 4.36
C ASN A 597 -1.97 -58.03 3.71
N SER A 598 -1.34 -57.38 2.72
CA SER A 598 -0.11 -57.87 2.10
C SER A 598 1.09 -57.88 3.05
N SER A 599 1.12 -56.96 4.02
CA SER A 599 2.24 -56.79 4.96
C SER A 599 2.28 -57.85 6.06
N ASN A 600 1.12 -58.38 6.48
CA ASN A 600 1.02 -59.41 7.53
C ASN A 600 1.32 -60.85 7.06
N ASN A 601 1.52 -61.08 5.75
CA ASN A 601 1.76 -62.42 5.18
C ASN A 601 3.16 -62.63 4.59
N GLN A 602 4.09 -61.68 4.73
CA GLN A 602 5.49 -61.89 4.32
C GLN A 602 6.29 -62.73 5.33
N ASN A 603 5.96 -64.01 5.47
CA ASN A 603 6.86 -64.99 6.10
C ASN A 603 6.82 -66.40 5.48
N GLN A 604 6.52 -66.49 4.17
CA GLN A 604 6.97 -67.59 3.30
C GLN A 604 6.85 -67.21 1.81
N ASN A 605 7.62 -67.89 0.95
CA ASN A 605 7.55 -67.88 -0.53
C ASN A 605 7.88 -66.56 -1.28
N ASN A 606 9.15 -66.16 -1.25
CA ASN A 606 9.73 -65.32 -2.32
C ASN A 606 9.86 -66.13 -3.63
N ASN A 607 8.90 -66.02 -4.57
CA ASN A 607 9.11 -66.23 -6.04
C ASN A 607 7.84 -66.03 -6.91
N SER A 608 7.24 -64.83 -6.93
CA SER A 608 6.13 -64.54 -7.86
C SER A 608 5.87 -63.05 -8.18
N SER A 609 6.43 -62.10 -7.42
CA SER A 609 5.99 -60.71 -7.35
C SER A 609 6.48 -59.75 -8.46
N ASN A 610 6.51 -60.18 -9.73
CA ASN A 610 6.99 -59.37 -10.86
C ASN A 610 5.99 -59.24 -12.03
N LYS A 611 4.68 -59.40 -11.77
CA LYS A 611 3.62 -59.37 -12.79
C LYS A 611 2.39 -58.48 -12.51
N SER A 612 2.27 -57.86 -11.33
CA SER A 612 1.11 -57.02 -10.97
C SER A 612 1.23 -55.55 -11.41
N LEU A 613 2.43 -54.98 -11.35
CA LEU A 613 2.67 -53.54 -11.56
C LEU A 613 2.28 -52.99 -12.94
N THR A 614 2.11 -53.84 -13.96
CA THR A 614 1.75 -53.42 -15.32
C THR A 614 0.25 -53.42 -15.62
N SER A 615 -0.60 -53.99 -14.76
CA SER A 615 -2.04 -54.10 -15.03
C SER A 615 -2.84 -52.88 -14.59
N SER A 616 -2.55 -52.32 -13.40
CA SER A 616 -3.36 -51.23 -12.81
C SER A 616 -3.20 -49.86 -13.49
N TRP A 617 -2.18 -49.66 -14.32
CA TRP A 617 -1.98 -48.41 -15.08
C TRP A 617 -2.95 -48.26 -16.26
N ASN A 618 -3.58 -49.34 -16.74
CA ASN A 618 -4.49 -49.30 -17.88
C ASN A 618 -5.85 -48.68 -17.59
N LEU A 619 -6.14 -48.29 -16.33
CA LEU A 619 -7.43 -47.68 -15.95
C LEU A 619 -7.46 -46.15 -16.10
N TRP A 620 -6.33 -45.50 -16.36
CA TRP A 620 -6.22 -44.04 -16.51
C TRP A 620 -6.24 -43.58 -17.98
N GLN A 621 -7.05 -44.24 -18.80
CA GLN A 621 -7.28 -43.82 -20.19
C GLN A 621 -8.30 -42.67 -20.20
N TRP A 622 -7.89 -41.47 -20.61
CA TRP A 622 -8.73 -40.27 -20.60
C TRP A 622 -9.96 -40.42 -21.52
N SER A 623 -11.08 -39.84 -21.09
CA SER A 623 -12.28 -39.54 -21.87
C SER A 623 -12.75 -38.11 -21.60
#